data_AF-A0A8S3YD75-F1
#
_entry.id   AF-A0A8S3YD75-F1
#
_cell.length_a   1.000
_cell.length_b   1.000
_cell.length_c   1.000
_cell.angle_alpha   90.00
_cell.angle_beta   90.00
_cell.angle_gamma   90.00
#
_symmetry.space_group_name_H-M   'P 1'
#
loop_
_entity.id
_entity.type
_entity.pdbx_description
1 polymer ?
#
loop_
_entity_poly.entity_id
_entity_poly.type
_entity_poly.pdbx_seq_one_letter_code
_entity_poly.pdbx_strand_id
1 'polypeptide(L)'
;MTSSGVDDHYDYIWKIVLVGDSGVGKTNLLSRFTKNEFLSESKSTIGVEFATRHVTIKGKVIRAQIWDTAGQERYRAITAVYYRGAVGALVVYDMTKHQTFDNLSKWLQELKDHADRSARIMIVGNKSDLRHLRAVTQEEGRVFAEKQQFSFIETSALDSTNVGEAFNNLLVDIYRSQVEDASVVPPPSTETVHLPQGESHATTTQDSCSC
;
A
#
# COMPACT_ATOMS: atom_id res chain seq x y z
N MET A 1 -15.68 33.54 20.59
CA MET A 1 -16.36 32.26 20.28
C MET A 1 -15.37 31.43 19.46
N THR A 2 -14.66 30.54 20.13
CA THR A 2 -13.58 29.72 19.58
C THR A 2 -14.16 28.55 18.79
N SER A 3 -14.00 28.55 17.46
CA SER A 3 -14.18 27.36 16.64
C SER A 3 -13.00 26.43 16.91
N SER A 4 -13.24 25.40 17.71
CA SER A 4 -12.31 24.30 17.93
C SER A 4 -12.24 23.45 16.67
N GLY A 5 -11.28 23.75 15.78
CA GLY A 5 -10.79 22.78 14.82
C GLY A 5 -10.23 21.61 15.62
N VAL A 6 -10.82 20.42 15.45
CA VAL A 6 -10.28 19.19 16.03
C VAL A 6 -8.83 19.09 15.53
N ASP A 7 -7.91 19.06 16.49
CA ASP A 7 -6.47 19.05 16.28
C ASP A 7 -6.11 18.00 15.21
N ASP A 8 -5.65 18.45 14.04
CA ASP A 8 -5.32 17.64 12.86
C ASP A 8 -3.97 16.91 13.08
N HIS A 9 -3.69 16.51 14.32
CA HIS A 9 -2.43 15.92 14.73
C HIS A 9 -2.41 14.44 14.36
N TYR A 10 -1.64 14.12 13.32
CA TYR A 10 -1.32 12.75 12.90
C TYR A 10 0.20 12.56 12.87
N ASP A 11 0.65 11.35 13.21
CA ASP A 11 2.05 10.95 13.10
C ASP A 11 2.43 10.63 11.64
N TYR A 12 1.49 10.05 10.87
CA TYR A 12 1.73 9.58 9.51
C TYR A 12 0.56 9.91 8.57
N ILE A 13 0.87 10.16 7.29
CA ILE A 13 -0.10 10.20 6.20
C ILE A 13 0.24 9.07 5.24
N TRP A 14 -0.71 8.19 4.98
CA TRP A 14 -0.52 7.12 4.02
C TRP A 14 -1.56 7.15 2.92
N LYS A 15 -1.06 7.08 1.69
CA LYS A 15 -1.87 6.99 0.50
C LYS A 15 -2.11 5.52 0.14
N ILE A 16 -3.38 5.14 0.05
CA ILE A 16 -3.85 3.81 -0.37
C ILE A 16 -4.70 3.97 -1.63
N VAL A 17 -4.56 3.02 -2.56
CA VAL A 17 -5.37 2.97 -3.79
C VAL A 17 -6.22 1.71 -3.82
N LEU A 18 -7.45 1.83 -4.34
CA LEU A 18 -8.31 0.70 -4.68
C LEU A 18 -8.26 0.51 -6.19
N VAL A 19 -7.90 -0.70 -6.63
CA VAL A 19 -7.80 -1.07 -8.06
C VAL A 19 -8.53 -2.38 -8.33
N GLY A 20 -8.90 -2.60 -9.58
CA GLY A 20 -9.72 -3.74 -10.00
C GLY A 20 -10.76 -3.35 -11.04
N ASP A 21 -11.40 -4.33 -11.66
CA ASP A 21 -12.36 -4.12 -12.74
C ASP A 21 -13.55 -3.23 -12.33
N SER A 22 -14.23 -2.66 -13.33
CA SER A 22 -15.50 -1.96 -13.12
C SER A 22 -16.55 -2.90 -12.51
N GLY A 23 -17.27 -2.44 -11.48
CA GLY A 23 -18.37 -3.20 -10.87
C GLY A 23 -17.97 -4.28 -9.86
N VAL A 24 -16.67 -4.43 -9.55
CA VAL A 24 -16.21 -5.36 -8.48
C VAL A 24 -16.57 -4.88 -7.08
N GLY A 25 -16.89 -3.59 -6.90
CA GLY A 25 -17.40 -3.02 -5.65
C GLY A 25 -16.43 -2.12 -4.86
N LYS A 26 -15.35 -1.62 -5.49
CA LYS A 26 -14.36 -0.73 -4.86
C LYS A 26 -14.99 0.50 -4.16
N THR A 27 -15.86 1.22 -4.85
CA THR A 27 -16.60 2.38 -4.31
C THR A 27 -17.43 2.00 -3.09
N ASN A 28 -18.10 0.85 -3.14
CA ASN A 28 -18.89 0.34 -2.02
C ASN A 28 -18.01 -0.11 -0.85
N LEU A 29 -16.83 -0.67 -1.09
CA LEU A 29 -15.85 -0.95 -0.04
C LEU A 29 -15.34 0.34 0.62
N LEU A 30 -15.03 1.37 -0.18
CA LEU A 30 -14.60 2.68 0.33
C LEU A 30 -15.70 3.34 1.16
N SER A 31 -16.91 3.40 0.62
CA SER A 31 -18.10 3.94 1.30
C SER A 31 -18.38 3.17 2.59
N ARG A 32 -18.28 1.84 2.55
CA ARG A 32 -18.54 1.03 3.73
C ARG A 32 -17.49 1.24 4.80
N PHE A 33 -16.22 1.34 4.41
CA PHE A 33 -15.16 1.65 5.36
C PHE A 33 -15.36 3.05 5.96
N THR A 34 -15.58 4.07 5.15
CA THR A 34 -15.50 5.47 5.61
C THR A 34 -16.80 6.01 6.21
N LYS A 35 -17.95 5.56 5.72
CA LYS A 35 -19.29 6.08 6.07
C LYS A 35 -20.21 5.00 6.65
N ASN A 36 -19.79 3.73 6.62
CA ASN A 36 -20.65 2.58 6.92
C ASN A 36 -21.90 2.49 6.02
N GLU A 37 -21.80 2.99 4.78
CA GLU A 37 -22.90 3.06 3.82
C GLU A 37 -22.68 2.11 2.63
N PHE A 38 -23.76 1.59 2.07
CA PHE A 38 -23.75 0.83 0.81
C PHE A 38 -24.74 1.42 -0.18
N LEU A 39 -24.25 1.56 -1.42
CA LEU A 39 -24.95 2.14 -2.54
C LEU A 39 -25.38 1.02 -3.48
N SER A 40 -26.65 0.60 -3.37
CA SER A 40 -27.25 -0.46 -4.20
C SER A 40 -27.25 -0.11 -5.69
N GLU A 41 -27.40 1.17 -6.03
CA GLU A 41 -27.34 1.69 -7.39
C GLU A 41 -25.99 2.39 -7.67
N SER A 42 -24.87 1.76 -7.31
CA SER A 42 -23.55 2.31 -7.65
C SER A 42 -23.35 2.30 -9.16
N LYS A 43 -23.48 3.47 -9.81
CA LYS A 43 -23.07 3.66 -11.22
C LYS A 43 -21.55 3.45 -11.32
N SER A 44 -21.06 3.13 -12.53
CA SER A 44 -19.62 3.11 -12.77
C SER A 44 -18.98 4.42 -12.32
N THR A 45 -17.92 4.34 -11.51
CA THR A 45 -17.16 5.49 -11.05
C THR A 45 -16.63 6.26 -12.26
N ILE A 46 -17.03 7.53 -12.36
CA ILE A 46 -16.50 8.47 -13.35
C ILE A 46 -15.39 9.25 -12.66
N GLY A 47 -14.14 9.02 -13.06
CA GLY A 47 -12.98 9.66 -12.43
C GLY A 47 -12.50 8.92 -11.18
N VAL A 48 -12.26 9.67 -10.10
CA VAL A 48 -11.64 9.16 -8.87
C VAL A 48 -12.38 9.73 -7.66
N GLU A 49 -12.72 8.88 -6.70
CA GLU A 49 -13.26 9.30 -5.40
C GLU A 49 -12.16 9.24 -4.33
N PHE A 50 -12.18 10.21 -3.42
CA PHE A 50 -11.20 10.35 -2.35
C PHE A 50 -11.90 10.40 -1.00
N ALA A 51 -11.39 9.64 -0.05
CA ALA A 51 -11.81 9.73 1.35
C ALA A 51 -10.62 9.64 2.30
N THR A 52 -10.78 10.23 3.48
CA THR A 52 -9.78 10.16 4.55
C THR A 52 -10.36 9.44 5.76
N ARG A 53 -9.56 8.60 6.41
CA ARG A 53 -9.90 8.02 7.72
C ARG A 53 -8.70 8.08 8.66
N HIS A 54 -8.94 8.50 9.90
CA HIS A 54 -7.96 8.44 10.97
C HIS A 54 -8.03 7.07 11.64
N VAL A 55 -6.88 6.41 11.79
CA VAL A 55 -6.74 5.11 12.44
C VAL A 55 -5.56 5.16 13.40
N THR A 56 -5.71 4.61 14.59
CA THR A 56 -4.61 4.50 15.56
C THR A 56 -4.01 3.12 15.53
N ILE A 57 -2.71 3.00 15.25
CA ILE A 57 -1.96 1.74 15.27
C ILE A 57 -0.79 1.90 16.24
N LYS A 58 -0.73 1.05 17.27
CA LYS A 58 0.34 1.06 18.30
C LYS A 58 0.60 2.46 18.90
N GLY A 59 -0.48 3.22 19.16
CA GLY A 59 -0.40 4.58 19.73
C GLY A 59 -0.02 5.68 18.74
N LYS A 60 0.16 5.35 17.46
CA LYS A 60 0.42 6.31 16.37
C LYS A 60 -0.85 6.59 15.59
N VAL A 61 -1.16 7.86 15.38
CA VAL A 61 -2.33 8.32 14.63
C VAL A 61 -1.95 8.41 13.15
N ILE A 62 -2.64 7.64 12.32
CA ILE A 62 -2.42 7.56 10.88
C ILE A 62 -3.61 8.21 10.18
N ARG A 63 -3.32 9.18 9.31
CA ARG A 63 -4.28 9.73 8.35
C ARG A 63 -4.21 8.92 7.05
N ALA A 64 -5.09 7.93 6.91
CA ALA A 64 -5.20 7.14 5.70
C ALA A 64 -5.98 7.90 4.62
N GLN A 65 -5.34 8.16 3.50
CA GLN A 65 -5.89 8.78 2.29
C GLN A 65 -6.19 7.70 1.26
N ILE A 66 -7.47 7.44 1.01
CA ILE A 66 -7.91 6.31 0.20
C ILE A 66 -8.51 6.82 -1.10
N TRP A 67 -7.96 6.32 -2.21
CA TRP A 67 -8.33 6.71 -3.55
C TRP A 67 -9.06 5.54 -4.24
N ASP A 68 -10.36 5.70 -4.50
CA ASP A 68 -11.13 4.80 -5.34
C ASP A 68 -10.99 5.21 -6.80
N THR A 69 -10.37 4.33 -7.61
CA THR A 69 -10.12 4.60 -9.02
C THR A 69 -11.20 4.00 -9.90
N ALA A 70 -11.57 4.70 -10.99
CA ALA A 70 -12.43 4.12 -12.01
C ALA A 70 -11.80 2.83 -12.56
N GLY A 71 -12.53 1.72 -12.44
CA GLY A 71 -12.11 0.41 -12.96
C GLY A 71 -12.29 0.28 -14.48
N GLN A 72 -12.35 1.38 -15.23
CA GLN A 72 -12.47 1.34 -16.69
C GLN A 72 -11.09 1.46 -17.33
N GLU A 73 -10.71 0.43 -18.08
CA GLU A 73 -9.46 0.38 -18.85
C GLU A 73 -9.30 1.55 -19.85
N ARG A 74 -10.38 2.24 -20.22
CA ARG A 74 -10.33 3.38 -21.14
C ARG A 74 -9.60 4.61 -20.58
N TYR A 75 -9.39 4.70 -19.26
CA TYR A 75 -8.78 5.88 -18.61
C TYR A 75 -7.38 5.62 -18.04
N ARG A 76 -6.73 4.51 -18.38
CA ARG A 76 -5.44 4.06 -17.82
C ARG A 76 -4.34 5.13 -17.74
N ALA A 77 -4.19 5.98 -18.77
CA ALA A 77 -3.18 7.05 -18.78
C ALA A 77 -3.42 8.11 -17.70
N ILE A 78 -4.68 8.36 -17.34
CA ILE A 78 -5.08 9.27 -16.27
C ILE A 78 -4.92 8.58 -14.90
N THR A 79 -5.17 7.27 -14.83
CA THR A 79 -5.11 6.49 -13.58
C THR A 79 -3.69 6.38 -13.01
N ALA A 80 -2.65 6.34 -13.85
CA ALA A 80 -1.25 6.22 -13.42
C ALA A 80 -0.80 7.34 -12.44
N VAL A 81 -1.32 8.56 -12.60
CA VAL A 81 -1.02 9.69 -11.70
C VAL A 81 -1.51 9.43 -10.28
N TYR A 82 -2.60 8.68 -10.13
CA TYR A 82 -3.17 8.37 -8.82
C TYR A 82 -2.41 7.26 -8.10
N TYR A 83 -1.66 6.42 -8.80
CA TYR A 83 -0.84 5.37 -8.17
C TYR A 83 0.46 5.92 -7.56
N ARG A 84 0.98 7.03 -8.08
CA ARG A 84 2.23 7.63 -7.59
C ARG A 84 2.14 7.97 -6.10
N GLY A 85 3.14 7.49 -5.34
CA GLY A 85 3.24 7.69 -3.89
C GLY A 85 2.24 6.88 -3.07
N ALA A 86 1.49 5.96 -3.68
CA ALA A 86 0.71 4.99 -2.91
C ALA A 86 1.66 4.02 -2.20
N VAL A 87 1.46 3.88 -0.89
CA VAL A 87 2.22 2.96 -0.02
C VAL A 87 1.45 1.67 0.27
N GLY A 88 0.19 1.63 -0.13
CA GLY A 88 -0.67 0.46 -0.03
C GLY A 88 -1.67 0.36 -1.18
N ALA A 89 -2.08 -0.86 -1.52
CA ALA A 89 -3.11 -1.11 -2.51
C ALA A 89 -4.02 -2.29 -2.11
N LEU A 90 -5.33 -2.11 -2.28
CA LEU A 90 -6.29 -3.20 -2.34
C LEU A 90 -6.59 -3.51 -3.81
N VAL A 91 -6.33 -4.75 -4.22
CA VAL A 91 -6.61 -5.24 -5.57
C VAL A 91 -7.85 -6.13 -5.50
N VAL A 92 -8.96 -5.59 -5.98
CA VAL A 92 -10.29 -6.13 -5.74
C VAL A 92 -10.81 -6.88 -6.97
N TYR A 93 -11.30 -8.10 -6.76
CA TYR A 93 -12.07 -8.84 -7.75
C TYR A 93 -13.45 -9.20 -7.19
N ASP A 94 -14.37 -9.57 -8.09
CA ASP A 94 -15.70 -10.08 -7.76
C ASP A 94 -15.66 -11.60 -7.76
N MET A 95 -15.86 -12.25 -6.61
CA MET A 95 -15.77 -13.71 -6.52
C MET A 95 -16.88 -14.44 -7.30
N THR A 96 -17.90 -13.72 -7.77
CA THR A 96 -18.96 -14.27 -8.65
C THR A 96 -18.61 -14.19 -10.14
N LYS A 97 -17.49 -13.56 -10.49
CA LYS A 97 -17.08 -13.34 -11.89
C LYS A 97 -15.60 -13.66 -12.09
N HIS A 98 -15.32 -14.87 -12.60
CA HIS A 98 -13.96 -15.36 -12.82
C HIS A 98 -13.10 -14.41 -13.69
N GLN A 99 -13.68 -13.77 -14.71
CA GLN A 99 -12.96 -12.81 -15.54
C GLN A 99 -12.29 -11.67 -14.74
N THR A 100 -12.93 -11.21 -13.65
CA THR A 100 -12.36 -10.15 -12.80
C THR A 100 -11.16 -10.62 -11.99
N PHE A 101 -11.09 -11.93 -11.72
CA PHE A 101 -9.96 -12.58 -11.09
C PHE A 101 -8.80 -12.78 -12.07
N ASP A 102 -9.08 -13.22 -13.31
CA ASP A 102 -8.07 -13.34 -14.37
C ASP A 102 -7.37 -11.99 -14.64
N ASN A 103 -8.12 -10.90 -14.53
CA ASN A 103 -7.61 -9.54 -14.71
C ASN A 103 -6.74 -9.03 -13.54
N LEU A 104 -6.59 -9.75 -12.41
CA LEU A 104 -5.73 -9.32 -11.30
C LEU A 104 -4.29 -9.08 -11.75
N SER A 105 -3.74 -9.95 -12.60
CA SER A 105 -2.36 -9.82 -13.10
C SER A 105 -2.12 -8.50 -13.84
N LYS A 106 -3.13 -8.03 -14.59
CA LYS A 106 -3.12 -6.75 -15.30
C LYS A 106 -3.07 -5.57 -14.32
N TRP A 107 -3.90 -5.59 -13.27
CA TRP A 107 -3.91 -4.55 -12.24
C TRP A 107 -2.63 -4.53 -11.40
N LEU A 108 -2.08 -5.71 -11.11
CA LEU A 108 -0.80 -5.84 -10.41
C LEU A 108 0.35 -5.27 -11.24
N GLN A 109 0.36 -5.48 -12.55
CA GLN A 109 1.38 -4.89 -13.42
C GLN A 109 1.28 -3.36 -13.41
N GLU A 110 0.06 -2.80 -13.54
CA GLU A 110 -0.14 -1.35 -13.47
C GLU A 110 0.34 -0.74 -12.14
N LEU A 111 0.11 -1.42 -11.01
CA LEU A 111 0.62 -1.00 -9.72
C LEU A 111 2.16 -1.04 -9.68
N LYS A 112 2.77 -2.12 -10.18
CA LYS A 112 4.24 -2.26 -10.23
C LYS A 112 4.90 -1.18 -11.08
N ASP A 113 4.24 -0.72 -12.14
CA ASP A 113 4.78 0.27 -13.06
C ASP A 113 4.71 1.71 -12.52
N HIS A 114 3.83 1.99 -11.55
CA HIS A 114 3.49 3.36 -11.16
C HIS A 114 3.44 3.66 -9.66
N ALA A 115 3.25 2.65 -8.80
CA ALA A 115 3.23 2.81 -7.35
C ALA A 115 4.65 2.72 -6.76
N ASP A 116 4.78 2.93 -5.44
CA ASP A 116 6.05 2.71 -4.75
C ASP A 116 6.42 1.21 -4.79
N ARG A 117 7.70 0.89 -5.00
CA ARG A 117 8.17 -0.51 -5.02
C ARG A 117 7.97 -1.22 -3.68
N SER A 118 7.92 -0.46 -2.58
CA SER A 118 7.66 -0.96 -1.23
C SER A 118 6.17 -1.02 -0.88
N ALA A 119 5.27 -0.68 -1.82
CA ALA A 119 3.84 -0.65 -1.56
C ALA A 119 3.33 -2.02 -1.13
N ARG A 120 2.59 -2.06 -0.02
CA ARG A 120 1.96 -3.29 0.47
C ARG A 120 0.68 -3.57 -0.31
N ILE A 121 0.53 -4.80 -0.79
CA ILE A 121 -0.57 -5.20 -1.66
C ILE A 121 -1.38 -6.29 -0.96
N MET A 122 -2.71 -6.13 -1.00
CA MET A 122 -3.65 -7.14 -0.55
C MET A 122 -4.66 -7.45 -1.66
N ILE A 123 -4.85 -8.75 -1.91
CA ILE A 123 -5.88 -9.26 -2.80
C ILE A 123 -7.19 -9.37 -2.03
N VAL A 124 -8.27 -8.82 -2.61
CA VAL A 124 -9.59 -8.78 -1.98
C VAL A 124 -10.63 -9.44 -2.88
N GLY A 125 -11.18 -10.58 -2.45
CA GLY A 125 -12.34 -11.20 -3.08
C GLY A 125 -13.63 -10.60 -2.53
N ASN A 126 -14.27 -9.69 -3.24
CA ASN A 126 -15.49 -9.02 -2.78
C ASN A 126 -16.75 -9.76 -3.23
N LYS A 127 -17.87 -9.46 -2.57
CA LYS A 127 -19.22 -10.04 -2.74
C LYS A 127 -19.38 -11.45 -2.17
N SER A 128 -18.76 -11.69 -1.01
CA SER A 128 -18.86 -12.96 -0.29
C SER A 128 -20.25 -13.29 0.27
N ASP A 129 -21.17 -12.33 0.26
CA ASP A 129 -22.59 -12.51 0.49
C ASP A 129 -23.25 -13.37 -0.61
N LEU A 130 -22.75 -13.32 -1.85
CA LEU A 130 -23.28 -14.04 -3.01
C LEU A 130 -22.69 -15.46 -3.15
N ARG A 131 -22.62 -16.20 -2.05
CA ARG A 131 -21.96 -17.54 -1.99
C ARG A 131 -22.49 -18.53 -3.03
N HIS A 132 -23.77 -18.44 -3.36
CA HIS A 132 -24.45 -19.30 -4.34
C HIS A 132 -24.07 -19.01 -5.79
N LEU A 133 -23.45 -17.85 -6.07
CA LEU A 133 -22.95 -17.44 -7.39
C LEU A 133 -21.43 -17.51 -7.46
N ARG A 134 -20.77 -18.15 -6.50
CA ARG A 134 -19.31 -18.23 -6.43
C ARG A 134 -18.75 -18.86 -7.71
N ALA A 135 -17.89 -18.10 -8.39
CA ALA A 135 -17.14 -18.54 -9.57
C ALA A 135 -15.64 -18.73 -9.29
N VAL A 136 -15.13 -18.12 -8.22
CA VAL A 136 -13.74 -18.26 -7.75
C VAL A 136 -13.76 -18.75 -6.31
N THR A 137 -13.07 -19.85 -6.04
CA THR A 137 -12.97 -20.39 -4.68
C THR A 137 -12.05 -19.54 -3.81
N GLN A 138 -12.28 -19.58 -2.50
CA GLN A 138 -11.41 -18.91 -1.54
C GLN A 138 -9.96 -19.42 -1.65
N GLU A 139 -9.80 -20.71 -1.94
CA GLU A 139 -8.50 -21.35 -2.11
C GLU A 139 -7.76 -20.83 -3.34
N GLU A 140 -8.44 -20.65 -4.48
CA GLU A 140 -7.83 -20.04 -5.67
C GLU A 140 -7.31 -18.62 -5.38
N GLY A 141 -8.11 -17.80 -4.68
CA GLY A 141 -7.70 -16.47 -4.24
C GLY A 141 -6.48 -16.49 -3.31
N ARG A 142 -6.48 -17.38 -2.32
CA ARG A 142 -5.38 -17.57 -1.37
C ARG A 142 -4.10 -18.01 -2.08
N VAL A 143 -4.17 -19.05 -2.92
CA VAL A 143 -3.03 -19.57 -3.67
C VAL A 143 -2.45 -18.53 -4.62
N PHE A 144 -3.29 -17.73 -5.27
CA PHE A 144 -2.83 -16.63 -6.11
C PHE A 144 -2.05 -15.58 -5.32
N ALA A 145 -2.59 -15.15 -4.18
CA ALA A 145 -1.94 -14.15 -3.33
C ALA A 145 -0.61 -14.67 -2.75
N GLU A 146 -0.56 -15.92 -2.27
CA GLU A 146 0.64 -16.54 -1.72
C GLU A 146 1.78 -16.66 -2.74
N LYS A 147 1.46 -17.07 -3.98
CA LYS A 147 2.44 -17.11 -5.07
C LYS A 147 3.09 -15.75 -5.35
N GLN A 148 2.38 -14.67 -5.07
CA GLN A 148 2.86 -13.30 -5.25
C GLN A 148 3.31 -12.64 -3.93
N GLN A 149 3.27 -13.36 -2.80
CA GLN A 149 3.60 -12.86 -1.46
C GLN A 149 2.71 -11.68 -1.01
N PHE A 150 1.43 -11.72 -1.37
CA PHE A 150 0.44 -10.73 -0.96
C PHE A 150 -0.50 -11.27 0.11
N SER A 151 -1.05 -10.37 0.92
CA SER A 151 -2.13 -10.69 1.86
C SER A 151 -3.42 -10.97 1.09
N PHE A 152 -4.32 -11.81 1.62
CA PHE A 152 -5.60 -12.15 1.01
C PHE A 152 -6.74 -12.11 2.01
N ILE A 153 -7.90 -11.60 1.59
CA ILE A 153 -9.13 -11.62 2.38
C ILE A 153 -10.37 -11.61 1.47
N GLU A 154 -11.43 -12.30 1.87
CA GLU A 154 -12.74 -12.15 1.24
C GLU A 154 -13.60 -11.15 2.03
N THR A 155 -14.34 -10.32 1.31
CA THR A 155 -15.16 -9.23 1.87
C THR A 155 -16.55 -9.22 1.27
N SER A 156 -17.49 -8.60 1.98
CA SER A 156 -18.78 -8.20 1.43
C SER A 156 -19.04 -6.75 1.82
N ALA A 157 -19.08 -5.89 0.81
CA ALA A 157 -19.52 -4.51 1.03
C ALA A 157 -21.02 -4.43 1.40
N LEU A 158 -21.83 -5.43 1.01
CA LEU A 158 -23.27 -5.45 1.25
C LEU A 158 -23.60 -5.62 2.74
N ASP A 159 -22.97 -6.61 3.39
CA ASP A 159 -23.22 -6.93 4.81
C ASP A 159 -22.09 -6.48 5.75
N SER A 160 -21.07 -5.79 5.19
CA SER A 160 -19.88 -5.29 5.88
C SER A 160 -18.87 -6.34 6.33
N THR A 161 -19.04 -7.61 5.93
CA THR A 161 -18.12 -8.69 6.29
C THR A 161 -16.69 -8.33 5.85
N ASN A 162 -15.78 -8.35 6.83
CA ASN A 162 -14.33 -8.15 6.69
C ASN A 162 -13.89 -6.83 6.03
N VAL A 163 -14.78 -5.87 5.80
CA VAL A 163 -14.42 -4.59 5.16
C VAL A 163 -13.42 -3.82 6.03
N GLY A 164 -13.74 -3.60 7.30
CA GLY A 164 -12.84 -2.94 8.24
C GLY A 164 -11.52 -3.70 8.42
N GLU A 165 -11.60 -5.03 8.47
CA GLU A 165 -10.43 -5.90 8.62
C GLU A 165 -9.48 -5.78 7.42
N ALA A 166 -9.98 -5.77 6.18
CA ALA A 166 -9.15 -5.62 4.99
C ALA A 166 -8.30 -4.34 5.02
N PHE A 167 -8.93 -3.19 5.31
CA PHE A 167 -8.20 -1.92 5.39
C PHE A 167 -7.25 -1.87 6.60
N ASN A 168 -7.68 -2.38 7.76
CA ASN A 168 -6.83 -2.37 8.96
C ASN A 168 -5.62 -3.29 8.80
N ASN A 169 -5.79 -4.49 8.25
CA ASN A 169 -4.70 -5.43 7.99
C ASN A 169 -3.69 -4.82 7.01
N LEU A 170 -4.15 -4.17 5.93
CA LEU A 170 -3.26 -3.45 5.02
C LEU A 170 -2.49 -2.33 5.73
N LEU A 171 -3.17 -1.51 6.56
CA LEU A 171 -2.52 -0.44 7.30
C LEU A 171 -1.49 -0.96 8.32
N VAL A 172 -1.77 -2.08 8.97
CA VAL A 172 -0.81 -2.76 9.87
C VAL A 172 0.40 -3.28 9.09
N ASP A 173 0.19 -3.85 7.90
CA ASP A 173 1.28 -4.32 7.05
C ASP A 173 2.19 -3.16 6.59
N ILE A 174 1.60 -2.01 6.26
CA ILE A 174 2.35 -0.77 5.96
C ILE A 174 3.12 -0.30 7.19
N TYR A 175 2.48 -0.27 8.37
CA TYR A 175 3.12 0.14 9.61
C TYR A 175 4.36 -0.70 9.93
N ARG A 176 4.23 -2.03 9.87
CA ARG A 176 5.35 -2.97 10.09
C ARG A 176 6.50 -2.65 9.13
N SER A 177 6.17 -2.50 7.85
CA SER A 177 7.17 -2.25 6.81
C SER A 177 7.89 -0.91 6.91
N GLN A 178 7.19 0.16 7.26
CA GLN A 178 7.73 1.53 7.16
C GLN A 178 8.21 2.08 8.49
N VAL A 179 7.69 1.57 9.61
CA VAL A 179 7.98 2.09 10.94
C VAL A 179 8.81 1.09 11.74
N GLU A 180 8.38 -0.17 11.79
CA GLU A 180 9.08 -1.19 12.60
C GLU A 180 10.36 -1.63 11.91
N ASP A 181 10.29 -2.11 10.68
CA ASP A 181 11.47 -2.61 9.95
C ASP A 181 12.50 -1.50 9.70
N ALA A 182 12.05 -0.25 9.51
CA ALA A 182 12.93 0.90 9.37
C ALA A 182 13.67 1.26 10.67
N SER A 183 13.07 0.99 11.83
CA SER A 183 13.68 1.25 13.14
C SER A 183 14.72 0.21 13.57
N VAL A 184 14.78 -0.94 12.88
CA VAL A 184 15.70 -2.05 13.18
C VAL A 184 17.04 -1.90 12.44
N VAL A 185 17.16 -1.01 11.46
CA VAL A 185 18.45 -0.73 10.78
C VAL A 185 19.28 0.19 11.68
N PRO A 186 20.41 -0.26 12.27
CA PRO A 186 21.29 0.63 13.00
C PRO A 186 21.90 1.64 12.02
N PRO A 187 22.23 2.87 12.46
CA PRO A 187 22.98 3.80 11.61
C PRO A 187 24.26 3.11 11.13
N PRO A 188 24.72 3.37 9.89
CA PRO A 188 26.01 2.86 9.45
C PRO A 188 27.05 3.32 10.47
N SER A 189 27.71 2.37 11.12
CA SER A 189 28.83 2.67 12.00
C SER A 189 29.83 3.45 11.16
N THR A 190 30.05 4.72 11.49
CA THR A 190 31.17 5.48 10.96
C THR A 190 32.44 4.74 11.36
N GLU A 191 32.98 3.92 10.46
CA GLU A 191 34.36 3.51 10.52
C GLU A 191 35.19 4.79 10.40
N THR A 192 35.66 5.31 11.54
CA THR A 192 36.75 6.27 11.56
C THR A 192 37.95 5.59 10.94
N VAL A 193 38.22 5.90 9.66
CA VAL A 193 39.45 5.55 8.98
C VAL A 193 40.60 6.19 9.77
N HIS A 194 41.32 5.37 10.54
CA HIS A 194 42.54 5.79 11.20
C HIS A 194 43.65 5.82 10.14
N LEU A 195 44.04 7.02 9.71
CA LEU A 195 45.20 7.22 8.86
C LEU A 195 46.47 6.83 9.65
N PRO A 196 47.36 5.97 9.11
CA PRO A 196 48.62 5.68 9.77
C PRO A 196 49.50 6.95 9.79
N GLN A 197 49.94 7.33 10.98
CA GLN A 197 50.91 8.41 11.17
C GLN A 197 52.26 7.98 10.55
N GLY A 198 52.76 8.77 9.61
CA GLY A 198 54.06 8.56 8.99
C GLY A 198 55.20 8.82 9.97
N GLU A 199 56.09 7.83 10.11
CA GLU A 199 57.35 7.97 10.82
C GLU A 199 58.32 8.85 10.00
N SER A 200 58.77 9.95 10.61
CA SER A 200 59.83 10.79 10.08
C SER A 200 61.19 10.17 10.41
N HIS A 201 61.79 9.45 9.45
CA HIS A 201 63.21 9.11 9.52
C HIS A 201 64.05 10.21 8.85
N ALA A 202 64.73 10.99 9.69
CA ALA A 202 65.77 11.93 9.28
C ALA A 202 66.99 11.15 8.75
N THR A 203 67.36 11.41 7.51
CA THR A 203 68.60 10.91 6.89
C THR A 203 69.77 11.80 7.33
N THR A 204 70.67 11.23 8.14
CA THR A 204 71.96 11.85 8.44
C THR A 204 72.86 11.77 7.21
N THR A 205 73.19 12.93 6.65
CA THR A 205 74.27 13.14 5.68
C THR A 205 75.64 12.99 6.35
N GLN A 206 76.47 12.09 5.84
CA GLN A 206 77.93 12.17 5.90
C GLN A 206 78.48 11.22 4.82
N ASP A 207 79.02 11.77 3.73
CA ASP A 207 80.43 11.54 3.41
C ASP A 207 80.91 12.47 2.28
N SER A 208 82.14 12.90 2.47
CA SER A 208 82.83 14.02 1.84
C SER A 208 83.89 13.57 0.83
N CYS A 209 84.13 14.45 -0.16
CA CYS A 209 85.34 14.60 -1.00
C CYS A 209 85.67 13.47 -2.00
N SER A 210 85.64 13.73 -3.32
CA SER A 210 86.52 14.58 -4.16
C SER A 210 87.80 13.87 -4.60
N CYS A 211 87.88 13.55 -5.89
CA CYS A 211 88.98 13.78 -6.84
C CYS A 211 88.50 13.40 -8.24
#